data_AF-A0A534PFA2-F1
#
_entry.id   AF-A0A534PFA2-F1
#
_cell.length_a   1.000
_cell.length_b   1.000
_cell.length_c   1.000
_cell.angle_alpha   90.00
_cell.angle_beta   90.00
_cell.angle_gamma   90.00
#
_symmetry.space_group_name_H-M   'P 1'
#
loop_
_entity.id
_entity.type
_entity.pdbx_description
1 polymer ?
#
loop_
_entity_poly.entity_id
_entity_poly.type
_entity_poly.pdbx_seq_one_letter_code
_entity_poly.pdbx_strand_id
1 'polypeptide(L)'
;MPAGAQRRTVDDMREIHGKHECPFAWRVRITAREKELPFEWIPFDGAHPQEWKSPTLIEDGFQSSESLVIIQYLDEAYPGRPLQALGARERAQMRLRISELS
;
A
#
# COMPACT_ATOMS: atom_id res chain seq x y z
N MET A 1 2.62 2.96 -31.52
CA MET A 1 3.74 2.09 -31.15
C MET A 1 3.60 1.78 -29.67
N PRO A 2 3.30 0.54 -29.23
CA PRO A 2 3.31 0.27 -27.80
C PRO A 2 4.77 0.11 -27.36
N ALA A 3 5.18 0.94 -26.39
CA ALA A 3 6.46 0.85 -25.70
C ALA A 3 6.54 -0.46 -24.91
N GLY A 4 7.77 -0.95 -24.73
CA GLY A 4 8.08 -2.33 -24.38
C GLY A 4 7.45 -2.80 -23.08
N ALA A 5 6.88 -3.99 -23.13
CA ALA A 5 6.63 -4.81 -21.96
C ALA A 5 7.99 -5.20 -21.36
N GLN A 6 8.48 -4.39 -20.42
CA GLN A 6 9.64 -4.73 -19.61
C GLN A 6 9.31 -6.04 -18.88
N ARG A 7 10.16 -7.06 -19.04
CA ARG A 7 10.02 -8.32 -18.33
C ARG A 7 10.21 -8.05 -16.84
N ARG A 8 9.12 -8.16 -16.09
CA ARG A 8 9.10 -8.01 -14.62
C ARG A 8 10.02 -9.07 -14.01
N THR A 9 11.14 -8.63 -13.47
CA THR A 9 12.05 -9.46 -12.67
C THR A 9 11.50 -9.60 -11.26
N VAL A 10 11.98 -10.58 -10.50
CA VAL A 10 11.56 -10.87 -9.10
C VAL A 10 11.72 -9.64 -8.16
N ASP A 11 12.55 -8.66 -8.56
CA ASP A 11 12.79 -7.38 -7.88
C ASP A 11 11.58 -6.41 -7.94
N ASP A 12 10.65 -6.61 -8.89
CA ASP A 12 9.47 -5.75 -9.10
C ASP A 12 8.24 -6.26 -8.32
N MET A 13 8.42 -7.22 -7.42
CA MET A 13 7.33 -7.79 -6.66
C MET A 13 7.11 -7.00 -5.37
N ARG A 14 5.97 -6.34 -5.29
CA ARG A 14 5.56 -5.62 -4.10
C ARG A 14 5.41 -6.57 -2.92
N GLU A 15 6.16 -6.30 -1.87
CA GLU A 15 6.05 -7.00 -0.61
C GLU A 15 5.26 -6.17 0.40
N ILE A 16 4.34 -6.81 1.10
CA ILE A 16 3.59 -6.20 2.20
C ILE A 16 3.89 -7.01 3.45
N HIS A 17 4.63 -6.38 4.36
CA HIS A 17 5.02 -6.93 5.65
C HIS A 17 4.05 -6.43 6.72
N GLY A 18 3.58 -7.30 7.61
CA GLY A 18 2.77 -6.86 8.74
C GLY A 18 2.31 -7.98 9.66
N LYS A 19 1.67 -7.60 10.77
CA LYS A 19 1.03 -8.56 11.68
C LYS A 19 -0.28 -9.06 11.09
N HIS A 20 -0.61 -10.32 11.35
CA HIS A 20 -1.81 -10.94 10.78
C HIS A 20 -3.10 -10.22 11.17
N GLU A 21 -3.21 -9.77 12.42
CA GLU A 21 -4.41 -9.11 12.98
C GLU A 21 -4.36 -7.58 12.92
N CYS A 22 -3.36 -6.99 12.27
CA CYS A 22 -3.22 -5.54 12.23
C CYS A 22 -4.22 -4.92 11.25
N PRO A 23 -5.17 -4.07 11.70
CA PRO A 23 -6.13 -3.43 10.81
C PRO A 23 -5.44 -2.49 9.81
N PHE A 24 -4.31 -1.88 10.19
CA PHE A 24 -3.53 -1.03 9.29
C PHE A 24 -2.90 -1.84 8.13
N ALA A 25 -2.45 -3.07 8.40
CA ALA A 25 -1.96 -3.98 7.36
C ALA A 25 -3.09 -4.50 6.47
N TRP A 26 -4.28 -4.71 7.04
CA TRP A 26 -5.46 -5.05 6.24
C TRP A 26 -5.81 -3.93 5.25
N ARG A 27 -5.76 -2.66 5.66
CA ARG A 27 -6.02 -1.53 4.75
C ARG A 27 -5.13 -1.60 3.50
N VAL A 28 -3.82 -1.79 3.70
CA VAL A 28 -2.85 -1.87 2.59
C VAL A 28 -3.12 -3.07 1.67
N ARG A 29 -3.39 -4.24 2.26
CA ARG A 29 -3.73 -5.46 1.50
C ARG A 29 -5.05 -5.36 0.74
N ILE A 30 -6.04 -4.65 1.28
CA ILE A 30 -7.32 -4.40 0.62
C ILE A 30 -7.07 -3.46 -0.55
N THR A 31 -6.37 -2.34 -0.33
CA THR A 31 -6.01 -1.40 -1.39
C THR A 31 -5.27 -2.07 -2.55
N ALA A 32 -4.27 -2.91 -2.27
CA ALA A 32 -3.57 -3.64 -3.33
C ALA A 32 -4.53 -4.54 -4.13
N ARG A 33 -5.46 -5.25 -3.47
CA ARG A 33 -6.48 -6.07 -4.15
C ARG A 33 -7.46 -5.24 -4.97
N GLU A 34 -7.98 -4.14 -4.44
CA GLU A 34 -8.91 -3.24 -5.13
C GLU A 34 -8.27 -2.56 -6.35
N LYS A 35 -6.94 -2.38 -6.32
CA LYS A 35 -6.15 -1.89 -7.46
C LYS A 35 -5.66 -3.02 -8.37
N GLU A 36 -6.05 -4.27 -8.11
CA GLU A 36 -5.61 -5.47 -8.85
C GLU A 36 -4.08 -5.61 -8.93
N LEU A 37 -3.38 -5.12 -7.90
CA LEU A 37 -1.92 -5.17 -7.83
C LEU A 37 -1.47 -6.50 -7.24
N PRO A 38 -0.61 -7.27 -7.93
CA PRO A 38 -0.01 -8.46 -7.35
C PRO A 38 0.94 -8.05 -6.21
N PHE A 39 0.87 -8.75 -5.09
CA PHE A 39 1.77 -8.55 -3.96
C PHE A 39 2.02 -9.84 -3.20
N GLU A 40 3.17 -9.93 -2.55
CA GLU A 40 3.47 -10.97 -1.57
C GLU A 40 3.10 -10.50 -0.16
N TRP A 41 2.40 -11.34 0.60
CA TRP A 41 2.08 -11.07 2.00
C TRP A 41 3.07 -11.80 2.90
N ILE A 42 3.84 -11.04 3.67
CA ILE A 42 4.88 -11.56 4.55
C ILE A 42 4.48 -11.26 6.00
N PRO A 43 3.77 -12.19 6.67
CA PRO A 43 3.31 -11.97 8.02
C PRO A 43 4.46 -12.02 9.02
N PHE A 44 4.41 -11.14 10.03
CA PHE A 44 5.24 -11.25 11.22
C PHE A 44 4.40 -10.93 12.45
N ASP A 45 4.19 -11.91 13.34
CA ASP A 45 3.38 -11.69 14.56
C ASP A 45 4.23 -11.34 15.79
N GLY A 46 5.56 -11.30 15.63
CA GLY A 46 6.55 -10.95 16.65
C GLY A 46 7.50 -9.83 16.24
N ALA A 47 8.72 -9.83 16.80
CA ALA A 47 9.77 -8.92 16.36
C ALA A 47 10.19 -9.28 14.92
N HIS A 48 10.11 -8.31 14.01
CA HIS A 48 10.65 -8.48 12.67
C HIS A 48 12.18 -8.39 12.73
N PRO A 49 12.95 -9.24 12.02
CA PRO A 49 14.42 -9.20 12.04
C PRO A 49 15.01 -7.83 11.66
N GLN A 50 14.24 -7.03 10.92
CA GLN A 50 14.65 -5.73 10.39
C GLN A 50 13.93 -4.56 11.11
N GLU A 51 13.33 -4.82 12.27
CA GLU A 51 12.58 -3.85 13.10
C GLU A 51 11.44 -3.10 12.37
N TRP A 52 10.93 -3.68 11.30
CA TRP A 52 9.88 -3.06 10.49
C TRP A 52 8.56 -2.93 11.25
N LYS A 53 7.86 -1.81 11.00
CA LYS A 53 6.53 -1.56 11.55
C LYS A 53 5.47 -2.28 10.71
N SER A 54 4.36 -2.63 11.34
CA SER A 54 3.20 -3.19 10.64
C SER A 54 2.21 -2.06 10.29
N PRO A 55 1.87 -1.83 9.01
CA PRO A 55 2.44 -2.45 7.80
C PRO A 55 3.73 -1.78 7.32
N THR A 56 4.53 -2.51 6.54
CA THR A 56 5.62 -1.99 5.72
C THR A 56 5.45 -2.46 4.29
N LEU A 57 5.48 -1.51 3.35
CA LEU A 57 5.49 -1.75 1.91
C LEU A 57 6.92 -1.70 1.40
N ILE A 58 7.30 -2.64 0.54
CA ILE A 58 8.54 -2.60 -0.23
C ILE A 58 8.21 -2.84 -1.71
N GLU A 59 8.70 -1.98 -2.60
CA GLU A 59 8.67 -2.19 -4.05
C GLU A 59 9.77 -1.34 -4.70
N ASP A 60 10.53 -1.90 -5.66
CA ASP A 60 11.46 -1.15 -6.52
C ASP A 60 12.43 -0.23 -5.74
N GLY A 61 12.91 -0.68 -4.58
CA GLY A 61 13.78 0.10 -3.68
C GLY A 61 13.08 1.21 -2.88
N PHE A 62 11.77 1.37 -3.03
CA PHE A 62 10.92 2.22 -2.20
C PHE A 62 10.39 1.45 -0.99
N GLN A 63 10.50 2.07 0.20
CA GLN A 63 9.98 1.53 1.46
C GLN A 63 9.10 2.56 2.18
N SER A 64 7.95 2.14 2.70
CA SER A 64 7.07 3.00 3.52
C SER A 64 6.36 2.20 4.61
N SER A 65 6.13 2.80 5.78
CA SER A 65 5.59 2.10 6.95
C SER A 65 4.34 2.74 7.59
N GLU A 66 3.60 3.56 6.84
CA GLU A 66 2.40 4.25 7.33
C GLU A 66 1.20 3.92 6.44
N SER A 67 0.18 3.22 6.98
CA SER A 67 -0.89 2.65 6.15
C SER A 67 -1.58 3.68 5.26
N LEU A 68 -1.86 4.89 5.74
CA LEU A 68 -2.51 5.93 4.94
C LEU A 68 -1.59 6.50 3.85
N VAL A 69 -0.29 6.59 4.12
CA VAL A 69 0.73 7.02 3.15
C VAL A 69 0.87 5.96 2.06
N ILE A 70 0.95 4.69 2.45
CA ILE A 70 1.01 3.54 1.53
C ILE A 70 -0.22 3.53 0.63
N ILE A 71 -1.43 3.65 1.19
CA ILE A 71 -2.67 3.62 0.42
C ILE A 71 -2.73 4.79 -0.57
N GLN A 72 -2.31 5.98 -0.15
CA GLN A 72 -2.25 7.14 -1.04
C GLN A 72 -1.29 6.89 -2.20
N TYR A 73 -0.08 6.39 -1.90
CA TYR A 73 0.90 6.08 -2.92
C TYR A 73 0.39 5.02 -3.91
N LEU A 74 -0.20 3.92 -3.44
CA LEU A 74 -0.76 2.89 -4.32
C LEU A 74 -1.92 3.42 -5.19
N ASP A 75 -2.73 4.34 -4.66
CA ASP A 75 -3.83 4.90 -5.44
C ASP A 75 -3.35 5.90 -6.50
N GLU A 76 -2.29 6.67 -6.20
CA GLU A 76 -1.71 7.68 -7.10
C GLU A 76 -0.76 7.06 -8.15
N ALA A 77 0.02 6.05 -7.77
CA ALA A 77 1.05 5.46 -8.63
C ALA A 77 0.48 4.50 -9.70
N TYR A 78 -0.67 3.86 -9.43
CA TYR A 78 -1.24 2.85 -10.33
C TYR A 78 -2.58 3.30 -10.91
N PRO A 79 -2.76 3.15 -12.24
CA PRO A 79 -4.03 3.46 -12.88
C PRO A 79 -5.15 2.52 -12.39
N GLY A 80 -6.39 2.94 -12.55
CA GLY A 80 -7.56 2.16 -12.16
C GLY A 80 -8.63 3.04 -11.53
N ARG A 81 -9.61 2.40 -10.88
CA ARG A 81 -10.63 3.12 -10.12
C ARG A 81 -9.96 3.89 -8.97
N PRO A 82 -10.19 5.21 -8.84
CA PRO A 82 -9.70 5.96 -7.69
C PRO A 82 -10.32 5.44 -6.40
N LEU A 83 -9.48 5.18 -5.40
CA LEU A 83 -9.93 4.77 -4.07
C LEU A 83 -10.07 5.97 -3.13
N GLN A 84 -9.33 7.05 -3.40
CA GLN A 84 -9.45 8.33 -2.72
C GLN A 84 -10.27 9.32 -3.55
N ALA A 85 -10.80 10.33 -2.86
CA ALA A 85 -11.42 11.46 -3.54
C ALA A 85 -10.39 12.17 -4.44
N LEU A 86 -10.83 12.70 -5.59
CA LEU A 86 -9.94 13.39 -6.52
C LEU A 86 -9.75 14.88 -6.17
N GLY A 87 -10.80 15.52 -5.67
CA GLY A 87 -10.78 16.95 -5.34
C GLY A 87 -10.05 17.25 -4.02
N ALA A 88 -9.41 18.41 -3.95
CA ALA A 88 -8.60 18.79 -2.79
C ALA A 88 -9.43 18.93 -1.50
N ARG A 89 -10.65 19.50 -1.60
CA ARG A 89 -11.54 19.69 -0.45
C ARG A 89 -12.10 18.35 0.05
N GLU A 90 -12.49 17.50 -0.88
CA GLU A 90 -13.04 16.17 -0.64
C GLU A 90 -11.97 15.27 -0.01
N ARG A 91 -10.72 15.34 -0.47
CA ARG A 91 -9.58 14.65 0.18
C ARG A 91 -9.33 15.14 1.59
N ALA A 92 -9.40 16.46 1.83
CA ALA A 92 -9.23 17.01 3.17
C ALA A 92 -10.33 16.51 4.12
N GLN A 93 -11.59 16.51 3.68
CA GLN A 93 -12.72 15.97 4.44
C GLN A 93 -12.56 14.47 4.72
N MET A 94 -12.17 13.69 3.70
CA MET A 94 -11.90 12.26 3.84
C MET A 94 -10.81 12.00 4.89
N ARG A 95 -9.70 12.73 4.85
CA ARG A 95 -8.59 12.60 5.83
C ARG A 95 -9.02 12.99 7.23
N LEU A 96 -9.82 14.05 7.38
CA LEU A 96 -10.40 14.43 8.67
C LEU A 96 -11.26 13.30 9.25
N ARG A 97 -12.16 12.71 8.45
CA ARG A 97 -12.98 11.57 8.89
C ARG A 97 -12.15 10.35 9.28
N ILE A 98 -11.06 10.07 8.57
CA ILE A 98 -10.17 8.96 8.92
C ILE A 98 -9.44 9.23 10.24
N SER A 99 -9.04 10.49 10.49
CA SER A 99 -8.36 10.87 11.73
C SER A 99 -9.26 10.75 12.97
N GLU A 100 -10.58 10.88 12.79
CA GLU A 100 -11.58 10.68 13.85
C GLU A 100 -11.76 9.18 14.22
N LEU A 101 -11.23 8.26 13.42
CA LEU A 101 -11.41 6.80 13.55
C LEU A 101 -10.12 6.05 13.95
N SER A 102 -9.03 6.77 14.17
CA SER A 102 -7.69 6.20 14.45
C SER A 102 -7.32 6.41 15.91
#